data_AF-A0A5B7UKP1-F1
#
_entry.id   AF-A0A5B7UKP1-F1
#
_cell.length_a   1.000
_cell.length_b   1.000
_cell.length_c   1.000
_cell.angle_alpha   90.00
_cell.angle_beta   90.00
_cell.angle_gamma   90.00
#
_symmetry.space_group_name_H-M   'P 1'
#
loop_
_entity.id
_entity.type
_entity.pdbx_description
1 polymer ?
#
loop_
_entity_poly.entity_id
_entity_poly.type
_entity_poly.pdbx_seq_one_letter_code
_entity_poly.pdbx_strand_id
1 'polypeptide(L)'
;MPWAQFDARFPWNWRVRFLSDGAFRLYVSAVCWSAENLAGGVITPGELRQVVDTRAPRRQAEELVAAKLFEELPGVGWRIHDYHD
;
A
#
# COMPACT_ATOMS: atom_id res chain seq x y z
N MET A 1 -9.86 11.53 5.02
CA MET A 1 -9.11 10.26 5.03
C MET A 1 -7.85 10.48 4.20
N PRO A 2 -6.70 10.84 4.78
CA PRO A 2 -5.60 11.43 4.01
C PRO A 2 -4.62 10.44 3.35
N TRP A 3 -4.92 9.13 3.28
CA TRP A 3 -3.96 8.11 2.79
C TRP A 3 -4.32 7.47 1.43
N ALA A 4 -5.56 7.02 1.21
CA ALA A 4 -6.09 6.64 -0.12
C ALA A 4 -7.59 6.30 -0.03
N GLN A 5 -8.36 6.48 -1.11
CA GLN A 5 -9.77 6.08 -1.18
C GLN A 5 -10.13 5.35 -2.48
N PHE A 6 -10.67 4.14 -2.37
CA PHE A 6 -11.12 3.37 -3.54
C PHE A 6 -12.43 3.93 -4.11
N ASP A 7 -12.43 4.21 -5.41
CA ASP A 7 -13.62 4.53 -6.19
C ASP A 7 -13.86 3.46 -7.28
N ALA A 8 -14.88 3.66 -8.13
CA ALA A 8 -15.22 2.71 -9.19
C ALA A 8 -14.12 2.54 -10.27
N ARG A 9 -13.16 3.46 -10.36
CA ARG A 9 -12.05 3.45 -11.31
C ARG A 9 -10.81 2.76 -10.75
N PHE A 10 -10.75 2.54 -9.43
CA PHE A 10 -9.61 1.92 -8.75
C PHE A 10 -9.06 0.67 -9.47
N PRO A 11 -9.87 -0.34 -9.86
CA PRO A 11 -9.36 -1.55 -10.52
C PRO A 11 -8.80 -1.30 -11.93
N TRP A 12 -9.16 -0.17 -12.54
CA TRP A 12 -8.82 0.17 -13.92
C TRP A 12 -7.67 1.17 -14.03
N ASN A 13 -7.24 1.77 -12.92
CA ASN A 13 -6.08 2.66 -12.90
C ASN A 13 -4.81 1.88 -13.30
N TRP A 14 -3.99 2.47 -14.16
CA TRP A 14 -2.80 1.83 -14.71
C TRP A 14 -1.76 1.46 -13.64
N ARG A 15 -1.69 2.19 -12.51
CA ARG A 15 -0.80 1.87 -11.38
C ARG A 15 -1.25 0.65 -10.60
N VAL A 16 -2.54 0.35 -10.63
CA VAL A 16 -3.17 -0.74 -9.86
C VAL A 16 -3.33 -1.99 -10.72
N ARG A 17 -3.79 -1.82 -11.96
CA ARG A 17 -4.16 -2.90 -12.88
C ARG A 17 -3.02 -3.88 -13.19
N PHE A 18 -1.78 -3.40 -13.18
CA PHE A 18 -0.61 -4.20 -13.55
C PHE A 18 0.20 -4.70 -12.35
N LEU A 19 -0.32 -4.51 -11.13
CA LEU A 19 0.29 -5.08 -9.93
C LEU A 19 0.17 -6.61 -9.93
N SER A 20 1.14 -7.26 -9.31
CA SER A 20 1.04 -8.65 -8.91
C SER A 20 -0.07 -8.84 -7.86
N ASP A 21 -0.67 -10.03 -7.81
CA ASP A 21 -1.73 -10.34 -6.85
C ASP A 21 -1.31 -10.05 -5.39
N GLY A 22 -0.04 -10.26 -5.07
CA GLY A 22 0.53 -9.98 -3.76
C GLY A 22 0.62 -8.48 -3.47
N ALA A 23 1.06 -7.67 -4.44
CA ALA A 23 1.16 -6.23 -4.29
C ALA A 23 -0.23 -5.58 -4.24
N PHE A 24 -1.16 -6.04 -5.08
CA PHE A 24 -2.56 -5.62 -5.03
C PHE A 24 -3.18 -5.89 -3.66
N ARG A 25 -3.01 -7.12 -3.14
CA ARG A 25 -3.50 -7.47 -1.80
C ARG A 25 -2.88 -6.60 -0.72
N LEU A 26 -1.56 -6.36 -0.77
CA LEU A 26 -0.88 -5.49 0.19
C LEU A 26 -1.44 -4.06 0.12
N TYR A 27 -1.64 -3.48 -1.06
CA TYR A 27 -2.18 -2.12 -1.19
C TYR A 27 -3.58 -1.99 -0.58
N VAL A 28 -4.49 -2.92 -0.91
CA VAL A 28 -5.85 -2.92 -0.35
C VAL A 28 -5.82 -3.06 1.17
N SER A 29 -5.07 -4.04 1.69
CA SER A 29 -4.96 -4.26 3.12
C SER A 29 -4.32 -3.08 3.85
N ALA A 30 -3.31 -2.45 3.27
CA ALA A 30 -2.64 -1.27 3.81
C ALA A 30 -3.58 -0.08 3.99
N VAL A 31 -4.42 0.20 2.98
CA VAL A 31 -5.41 1.29 3.05
C VAL A 31 -6.45 1.01 4.14
N CYS A 32 -6.96 -0.21 4.23
CA CYS A 32 -7.91 -0.61 5.26
C CYS A 32 -7.30 -0.54 6.67
N TRP A 33 -6.09 -1.09 6.84
CA TRP A 33 -5.39 -1.11 8.12
C TRP A 33 -5.05 0.31 8.59
N SER A 34 -4.57 1.18 7.69
CA SER A 34 -4.31 2.58 8.02
C SER A 34 -5.59 3.34 8.38
N ALA A 35 -6.72 2.99 7.76
CA ALA A 35 -8.02 3.60 8.07
C ALA A 35 -8.51 3.24 9.48
N GLU A 36 -8.34 1.98 9.88
CA GLU A 36 -8.71 1.50 11.21
C GLU A 36 -7.79 2.06 12.31
N ASN A 37 -6.48 2.07 12.08
CA ASN A 37 -5.49 2.40 13.11
C ASN A 37 -5.15 3.89 13.21
N LEU A 38 -5.76 4.73 12.34
CA LEU A 38 -5.43 6.15 12.22
C LEU A 38 -3.92 6.40 12.04
N ALA A 39 -3.22 5.45 11.40
CA ALA A 39 -1.75 5.40 11.32
C ALA A 39 -1.13 6.46 10.40
N GLY A 40 -1.90 7.47 9.97
CA GLY A 40 -1.41 8.55 9.11
C GLY A 40 -0.87 8.07 7.75
N GLY A 41 -1.28 6.89 7.28
CA GLY A 41 -0.82 6.31 6.02
C GLY A 41 0.58 5.72 6.07
N VAL A 42 1.21 5.57 7.25
CA VAL A 42 2.56 5.03 7.37
C VAL A 42 2.52 3.60 7.91
N ILE A 43 3.23 2.69 7.26
CA ILE A 43 3.41 1.30 7.68
C ILE A 43 4.87 1.07 8.00
N THR A 44 5.16 0.66 9.23
CA THR A 44 6.52 0.28 9.64
C THR A 44 6.87 -1.15 9.21
N PRO A 45 8.17 -1.51 9.16
CA PRO A 45 8.60 -2.89 8.86
C PRO A 45 8.05 -3.96 9.81
N GLY A 46 7.74 -3.60 11.06
CA GLY A 46 7.15 -4.51 12.05
C GLY A 46 5.67 -4.77 11.79
N GLU A 47 4.94 -3.73 11.37
CA GLU A 47 3.50 -3.80 11.06
C GLU A 47 3.23 -4.46 9.70
N LEU A 48 4.20 -4.46 8.79
CA LEU A 48 4.02 -4.99 7.44
C LEU A 48 3.50 -6.45 7.42
N ARG A 49 3.90 -7.28 8.40
CA ARG A 49 3.38 -8.67 8.53
C ARG A 49 1.98 -8.74 9.15
N GLN A 50 1.55 -7.72 9.88
CA GLN A 50 0.20 -7.60 10.42
C GLN A 50 -0.77 -7.09 9.35
N VAL A 51 -0.29 -6.19 8.48
CA VAL A 51 -1.06 -5.61 7.38
C VAL A 51 -1.39 -6.68 6.33
N VAL A 52 -0.43 -7.53 5.96
CA VAL A 52 -0.67 -8.53 4.90
C VAL A 52 -0.03 -9.88 5.22
N ASP A 53 -0.81 -10.93 5.03
CA ASP A 53 -0.32 -12.31 5.05
C ASP A 53 0.05 -12.76 3.63
N THR A 54 1.29 -12.49 3.22
CA THR A 54 1.87 -12.96 1.97
C THR A 54 3.29 -13.48 2.19
N ARG A 55 3.80 -14.27 1.23
CA ARG A 55 5.13 -14.89 1.34
C ARG A 55 6.30 -13.90 1.30
N ALA A 56 6.14 -12.71 0.74
CA ALA A 56 7.26 -11.81 0.45
C ALA A 56 6.94 -10.31 0.62
N PRO A 57 6.35 -9.88 1.76
CA PRO A 57 5.72 -8.56 1.92
C PRO A 57 6.62 -7.37 1.55
N ARG A 58 7.93 -7.47 1.78
CA ARG A 58 8.90 -6.44 1.39
C ARG A 58 9.03 -6.29 -0.12
N ARG A 59 9.09 -7.39 -0.87
CA ARG A 59 9.15 -7.36 -2.33
C ARG A 59 7.89 -6.75 -2.93
N GLN A 60 6.74 -6.98 -2.31
CA GLN A 60 5.49 -6.35 -2.75
C GLN A 60 5.46 -4.87 -2.39
N ALA A 61 6.03 -4.44 -1.25
CA ALA A 61 6.20 -3.03 -0.95
C ALA A 61 7.14 -2.34 -1.97
N GLU A 62 8.23 -2.98 -2.38
CA GLU A 62 9.12 -2.48 -3.45
C GLU A 62 8.35 -2.29 -4.78
N GLU A 63 7.49 -3.23 -5.13
CA GLU A 63 6.63 -3.13 -6.32
C GLU A 63 5.66 -1.95 -6.22
N LEU A 64 5.05 -1.73 -5.06
CA LEU A 64 4.16 -0.59 -4.80
C LEU A 64 4.92 0.75 -4.84
N VAL A 65 6.17 0.77 -4.38
CA VAL A 65 7.05 1.94 -4.51
C VAL A 65 7.35 2.23 -5.99
N ALA A 66 7.68 1.20 -6.77
CA ALA A 66 7.88 1.34 -8.22
C ALA A 66 6.62 1.84 -8.94
N ALA A 67 5.43 1.43 -8.47
CA ALA A 67 4.14 1.89 -8.97
C ALA A 67 3.70 3.27 -8.45
N LYS A 68 4.51 3.94 -7.60
CA LYS A 68 4.19 5.21 -6.92
C LYS A 68 2.92 5.16 -6.08
N LEU A 69 2.56 3.98 -5.60
CA LEU A 69 1.47 3.80 -4.63
C LEU A 69 2.01 3.85 -3.21
N PHE A 70 3.27 3.46 -3.01
CA PHE A 70 4.01 3.63 -1.77
C PHE A 70 5.18 4.59 -1.99
N GLU A 71 5.61 5.24 -0.92
CA GLU A 71 6.86 5.98 -0.83
C GLU A 71 7.68 5.40 0.33
N GLU A 72 8.92 5.01 0.06
CA GLU A 72 9.83 4.58 1.11
C GLU A 72 10.27 5.78 1.96
N LEU A 73 10.11 5.66 3.27
CA LEU A 73 10.59 6.60 4.26
C LEU A 73 11.81 5.97 4.97
N PRO A 74 13.05 6.38 4.62
CA PRO A 74 14.26 5.74 5.14
C PRO A 74 14.28 5.67 6.67
N GLY A 75 14.48 4.46 7.21
CA GLY A 75 14.51 4.20 8.65
C GLY A 75 13.15 4.18 9.35
N VAL A 76 12.04 4.45 8.64
CA VAL A 76 10.69 4.50 9.20
C VAL A 76 9.80 3.38 8.64
N GLY A 77 9.73 3.25 7.31
CA GLY A 77 8.82 2.31 6.65
C GLY A 77 8.33 2.83 5.31
N TRP A 78 7.03 2.70 5.03
CA TRP A 78 6.42 3.14 3.78
C TRP A 78 5.20 4.02 4.04
N ARG A 79 5.08 5.13 3.29
CA ARG A 79 3.87 5.94 3.22
C ARG A 79 3.01 5.48 2.05
N ILE A 80 1.73 5.28 2.31
CA ILE A 80 0.71 4.99 1.30
C ILE A 80 0.31 6.30 0.61
N HIS A 81 0.23 6.26 -0.72
CA HIS A 81 -0.29 7.33 -1.58
C HIS A 81 -1.62 6.92 -2.20
N ASP A 82 -2.44 7.92 -2.54
CA ASP A 82 -3.64 7.68 -3.33
C ASP A 82 -3.24 7.32 -4.77
N TYR A 83 -4.00 6.43 -5.41
CA TYR A 83 -3.72 6.05 -6.81
C TYR A 83 -4.09 7.16 -7.81
N HIS A 84 -4.70 8.25 -7.35
CA HIS A 84 -4.93 9.49 -8.10
C HIS A 84 -3.77 10.49 -8.01
N ASP A 85 -2.90 10.40 -7.01
CA ASP A 85 -1.73 11.30 -6.82
C ASP A 85 -0.65 11.06 -7.89
#